data_AF-A0A2N6B5B5-F1
#
_entry.id   AF-A0A2N6B5B5-F1
#
_cell.length_a   1.000
_cell.length_b   1.000
_cell.length_c   1.000
_cell.angle_alpha   90.00
_cell.angle_beta   90.00
_cell.angle_gamma   90.00
#
_symmetry.space_group_name_H-M   'P 1'
#
loop_
_entity.id
_entity.type
_entity.pdbx_description
1 polymer ?
#
loop_
_entity_poly.entity_id
_entity_poly.type
_entity_poly.pdbx_seq_one_letter_code
_entity_poly.pdbx_strand_id
1 'polypeptide(L)'
;MHVAFHKKRATCIIWLVSRVFLSEKSVNFSGKRVIRRHRLLPGGLVMMLGNFRFHGLSLAVAAVAGIVAGTGGAVANDSTARLELGGLVYANTTAIRIAEEDLYLSRDEVRVRYRFENVTDKDVSTLVAFPMPELVIGDDVSYSVEPTDPINFIGFTVAVNGEPVPVSVEARATRFGVDVTDILARHDIPVTLFTGDPDLTDALFQRLNNLPAAARAELDENGLIDWSTTFGAGEKPLANPHWRARVSFYWHQTFPAGATIEVEHRYRPVPSVFFLGPDQARTPSYGKEFCIDKGFVRGVERRAGSSEHGYLMGYELRYVLVTANNWLGPIGKFRLTIDKGNPDDLVSLCIDGIRKTGPTTFVHEAENFSPGGDLNILFASMVRR
;
A
#
# COMPACT_ATOMS: atom_id res chain seq x y z
N MET A 1 31.54 64.98 6.72
CA MET A 1 31.91 65.25 8.12
C MET A 1 32.59 64.01 8.68
N HIS A 2 33.90 64.12 8.90
CA HIS A 2 34.73 63.15 9.60
C HIS A 2 34.39 63.12 11.09
N VAL A 3 34.30 61.93 11.70
CA VAL A 3 34.91 61.65 13.02
C VAL A 3 35.34 60.18 13.04
N ALA A 4 36.57 59.96 13.49
CA ALA A 4 37.23 58.67 13.67
C ALA A 4 37.55 58.44 15.16
N PHE A 5 38.03 57.21 15.44
CA PHE A 5 38.73 56.72 16.64
C PHE A 5 37.90 56.25 17.86
N HIS A 6 37.99 54.95 18.17
CA HIS A 6 39.04 54.46 19.08
C HIS A 6 39.27 52.94 19.00
N LYS A 7 40.54 52.57 18.83
CA LYS A 7 41.12 51.24 19.07
C LYS A 7 41.28 50.99 20.57
N LYS A 8 41.12 49.74 21.02
CA LYS A 8 42.00 49.11 22.02
C LYS A 8 42.32 47.66 21.62
N ARG A 9 43.63 47.38 21.50
CA ARG A 9 44.25 46.05 21.47
C ARG A 9 44.57 45.64 22.91
N ALA A 10 44.53 44.35 23.21
CA ALA A 10 45.39 43.72 24.20
C ALA A 10 45.84 42.35 23.65
N THR A 11 47.13 42.08 23.80
CA THR A 11 47.89 40.93 23.31
C THR A 11 48.48 40.19 24.51
N CYS A 12 48.90 38.93 24.28
CA CYS A 12 49.83 38.11 25.08
C CYS A 12 49.16 37.29 26.21
N ILE A 13 49.45 36.01 26.46
CA ILE A 13 50.74 35.30 26.53
C ILE A 13 50.59 33.79 26.22
N ILE A 14 51.66 33.24 25.64
CA ILE A 14 51.99 31.84 25.28
C ILE A 14 52.29 30.99 26.53
N TRP A 15 51.91 29.69 26.54
CA TRP A 15 52.77 28.62 27.06
C TRP A 15 52.59 27.33 26.23
N LEU A 16 53.72 26.69 25.94
CA LEU A 16 53.95 25.54 25.07
C LEU A 16 54.54 24.40 25.94
N VAL A 17 54.83 23.24 25.33
CA VAL A 17 55.66 22.10 25.83
C VAL A 17 54.84 20.99 26.55
N SER A 18 54.91 19.68 26.23
CA SER A 18 55.59 18.91 25.17
C SER A 18 55.05 17.48 25.00
N ARG A 19 55.25 16.97 23.78
CA ARG A 19 55.49 15.59 23.28
C ARG A 19 55.97 14.51 24.27
N VAL A 20 55.48 13.28 24.06
CA VAL A 20 56.30 12.03 23.96
C VAL A 20 55.70 11.11 22.88
N PHE A 21 56.55 10.28 22.27
CA PHE A 21 56.48 9.61 20.97
C PHE A 21 56.58 8.07 21.11
N LEU A 22 56.18 7.34 20.04
CA LEU A 22 56.62 6.01 19.56
C LEU A 22 56.23 4.71 20.30
N SER A 23 55.58 3.77 19.59
CA SER A 23 56.25 2.64 18.90
C SER A 23 55.27 1.56 18.41
N GLU A 24 55.53 1.06 17.20
CA GLU A 24 54.90 -0.08 16.52
C GLU A 24 55.04 -1.43 17.26
N LYS A 25 54.14 -2.38 16.95
CA LYS A 25 54.50 -3.74 16.52
C LYS A 25 53.31 -4.50 15.94
N SER A 26 53.48 -4.97 14.71
CA SER A 26 52.67 -5.97 14.02
C SER A 26 53.14 -7.39 14.38
N VAL A 27 52.22 -8.34 14.51
CA VAL A 27 52.52 -9.79 14.46
C VAL A 27 51.38 -10.50 13.72
N ASN A 28 51.72 -11.13 12.59
CA ASN A 28 50.92 -12.14 11.88
C ASN A 28 51.07 -13.50 12.58
N PHE A 29 50.00 -14.30 12.66
CA PHE A 29 50.14 -15.77 12.68
C PHE A 29 49.01 -16.48 11.94
N SER A 30 49.44 -17.40 11.09
CA SER A 30 48.72 -18.33 10.23
C SER A 30 48.22 -19.55 11.02
N GLY A 31 47.12 -20.20 10.60
CA GLY A 31 46.80 -21.56 11.06
C GLY A 31 45.40 -22.07 10.72
N LYS A 32 45.32 -23.06 9.81
CA LYS A 32 44.12 -23.74 9.31
C LYS A 32 43.62 -24.86 10.25
N ARG A 33 42.29 -25.08 10.23
CA ARG A 33 41.49 -26.35 10.28
C ARG A 33 41.80 -27.41 11.38
N VAL A 34 40.73 -27.90 12.04
CA VAL A 34 40.06 -29.21 11.79
C VAL A 34 38.94 -29.39 12.84
N ILE A 35 37.70 -29.63 12.37
CA ILE A 35 36.54 -30.06 13.16
C ILE A 35 36.49 -31.60 13.10
N ARG A 36 36.53 -32.29 14.25
CA ARG A 36 36.21 -33.73 14.34
C ARG A 36 34.75 -33.90 14.77
N ARG A 37 34.01 -34.69 13.98
CA ARG A 37 32.70 -35.27 14.32
C ARG A 37 32.89 -36.50 15.21
N HIS A 38 32.00 -36.69 16.19
CA HIS A 38 31.57 -38.03 16.60
C HIS A 38 30.04 -38.04 16.82
N ARG A 39 29.44 -39.18 16.48
CA ARG A 39 28.02 -39.46 16.30
C ARG A 39 27.64 -40.62 17.25
N LEU A 40 26.37 -40.62 17.68
CA LEU A 40 25.50 -41.76 18.10
C LEU A 40 25.55 -42.30 19.55
N LEU A 41 24.48 -41.98 20.31
CA LEU A 41 23.37 -42.82 20.89
C LEU A 41 23.67 -44.21 21.52
N PRO A 42 22.72 -44.83 22.29
CA PRO A 42 21.60 -44.34 23.13
C PRO A 42 21.51 -45.04 24.52
N GLY A 43 20.62 -44.58 25.40
CA GLY A 43 20.22 -45.31 26.61
C GLY A 43 18.82 -44.89 27.06
N GLY A 44 17.87 -45.83 27.06
CA GLY A 44 16.49 -45.61 27.45
C GLY A 44 16.24 -45.77 28.96
N LEU A 45 15.07 -45.33 29.41
CA LEU A 45 14.41 -45.88 30.59
C LEU A 45 12.89 -45.67 30.50
N VAL A 46 12.19 -46.77 30.76
CA VAL A 46 10.74 -46.96 30.84
C VAL A 46 10.21 -46.43 32.17
N MET A 47 9.02 -45.81 32.21
CA MET A 47 8.21 -45.78 33.44
C MET A 47 6.69 -45.73 33.20
N MET A 48 6.09 -46.86 33.57
CA MET A 48 4.76 -47.17 34.13
C MET A 48 3.51 -46.28 33.87
N LEU A 49 2.47 -46.99 33.41
CA LEU A 49 1.05 -46.65 33.44
C LEU A 49 0.48 -46.73 34.86
N GLY A 50 -0.32 -45.74 35.25
CA GLY A 50 -1.18 -45.76 36.42
C GLY A 50 -2.59 -45.29 36.07
N ASN A 51 -3.56 -46.20 36.13
CA ASN A 51 -4.99 -45.94 35.98
C ASN A 51 -5.58 -45.37 37.27
N PHE A 52 -6.37 -44.30 37.19
CA PHE A 52 -7.40 -43.99 38.18
C PHE A 52 -8.69 -43.54 37.49
N ARG A 53 -9.80 -44.22 37.80
CA ARG A 53 -11.17 -43.83 37.47
C ARG A 53 -11.78 -43.16 38.70
N PHE A 54 -12.42 -42.00 38.52
CA PHE A 54 -13.49 -41.52 39.39
C PHE A 54 -14.62 -40.95 38.52
N HIS A 55 -15.84 -41.43 38.76
CA HIS A 55 -17.08 -40.86 38.22
C HIS A 55 -17.56 -39.72 39.12
N GLY A 56 -18.09 -38.65 38.53
CA GLY A 56 -18.80 -37.60 39.25
C GLY A 56 -19.21 -36.45 38.32
N LEU A 57 -20.48 -36.45 37.90
CA LEU A 57 -21.17 -35.42 37.11
C LEU A 57 -21.10 -34.03 37.78
N SER A 58 -20.91 -32.96 36.99
CA SER A 58 -21.75 -31.74 36.98
C SER A 58 -21.39 -30.80 35.82
N LEU A 59 -22.43 -30.28 35.17
CA LEU A 59 -22.42 -29.34 34.04
C LEU A 59 -21.65 -28.05 34.33
N ALA A 60 -20.88 -27.57 33.34
CA ALA A 60 -20.71 -26.14 33.07
C ALA A 60 -20.47 -25.90 31.57
N VAL A 61 -21.10 -24.83 31.09
CA VAL A 61 -21.34 -24.42 29.70
C VAL A 61 -20.21 -23.53 29.16
N ALA A 62 -20.08 -23.51 27.82
CA ALA A 62 -19.42 -22.49 26.98
C ALA A 62 -17.88 -22.40 26.99
N ALA A 63 -17.18 -22.12 25.90
CA ALA A 63 -17.51 -21.93 24.50
C ALA A 63 -16.24 -22.22 23.70
N VAL A 64 -16.38 -22.93 22.57
CA VAL A 64 -15.33 -22.98 21.54
C VAL A 64 -15.43 -21.67 20.76
N ALA A 65 -14.63 -20.68 21.13
CA ALA A 65 -14.37 -19.54 20.27
C ALA A 65 -13.25 -19.93 19.30
N GLY A 66 -13.65 -20.41 18.12
CA GLY A 66 -12.74 -20.52 16.99
C GLY A 66 -12.26 -19.12 16.60
N ILE A 67 -10.96 -18.89 16.74
CA ILE A 67 -10.30 -17.72 16.17
C ILE A 67 -10.32 -17.92 14.65
N VAL A 68 -11.32 -17.33 13.98
CA VAL A 68 -11.24 -17.07 12.55
C VAL A 68 -10.28 -15.91 12.39
N ALA A 69 -9.03 -16.22 12.04
CA ALA A 69 -8.10 -15.24 11.53
C ALA A 69 -8.63 -14.77 10.17
N GLY A 70 -9.44 -13.70 10.20
CA GLY A 70 -9.82 -12.97 9.00
C GLY A 70 -8.59 -12.25 8.47
N THR A 71 -8.00 -12.78 7.40
CA THR A 71 -7.12 -12.03 6.53
C THR A 71 -7.91 -10.84 6.00
N GLY A 72 -7.58 -9.63 6.49
CA GLY A 72 -8.15 -8.39 5.96
C GLY A 72 -7.76 -8.25 4.49
N GLY A 73 -8.67 -8.64 3.59
CA GLY A 73 -8.60 -8.26 2.19
C GLY A 73 -8.92 -6.78 2.09
N ALA A 74 -8.03 -6.01 1.47
CA ALA A 74 -8.35 -4.66 1.04
C ALA A 74 -9.45 -4.74 -0.04
N VAL A 75 -10.24 -3.68 -0.14
CA VAL A 75 -11.49 -3.60 -0.94
C VAL A 75 -11.32 -2.39 -1.89
N ALA A 76 -11.82 -2.42 -3.14
CA ALA A 76 -11.84 -1.45 -4.27
C ALA A 76 -12.65 -2.11 -5.42
N ASN A 77 -13.10 -1.36 -6.41
CA ASN A 77 -14.40 -1.42 -7.11
C ASN A 77 -15.64 -1.09 -6.29
N ASP A 78 -16.60 -0.59 -7.06
CA ASP A 78 -17.92 -0.21 -6.63
C ASP A 78 -18.65 -1.32 -5.89
N SER A 79 -19.28 -0.94 -4.81
CA SER A 79 -20.27 -1.72 -4.11
C SER A 79 -21.36 -0.78 -3.59
N THR A 80 -22.58 -1.29 -3.35
CA THR A 80 -23.55 -0.51 -2.57
C THR A 80 -23.00 -0.28 -1.17
N ALA A 81 -23.30 0.86 -0.56
CA ALA A 81 -22.79 1.19 0.76
C ALA A 81 -23.88 1.77 1.68
N ARG A 82 -23.62 1.75 2.98
CA ARG A 82 -24.36 2.51 3.99
C ARG A 82 -23.38 3.37 4.78
N LEU A 83 -23.83 4.53 5.22
CA LEU A 83 -23.10 5.34 6.19
C LEU A 83 -23.53 4.88 7.59
N GLU A 84 -22.61 4.28 8.34
CA GLU A 84 -22.80 3.95 9.75
C GLU A 84 -21.90 4.83 10.63
N LEU A 85 -22.05 4.75 11.96
CA LEU A 85 -21.28 5.57 12.92
C LEU A 85 -19.75 5.39 12.82
N GLY A 86 -19.27 4.36 12.10
CA GLY A 86 -17.85 4.07 11.82
C GLY A 86 -17.39 4.33 10.37
N GLY A 87 -18.24 4.87 9.50
CA GLY A 87 -17.92 5.16 8.09
C GLY A 87 -18.71 4.33 7.09
N LEU A 88 -18.24 4.27 5.84
CA LEU A 88 -18.84 3.50 4.76
C LEU A 88 -18.77 1.99 5.03
N VAL A 89 -19.93 1.34 5.01
CA VAL A 89 -20.08 -0.11 5.12
C VAL A 89 -20.61 -0.65 3.79
N TYR A 90 -19.83 -1.51 3.14
CA TYR A 90 -20.26 -2.16 1.90
C TYR A 90 -21.42 -3.11 2.16
N ALA A 91 -22.41 -3.05 1.29
CA ALA A 91 -23.63 -3.82 1.34
C ALA A 91 -23.76 -4.65 0.07
N ASN A 92 -24.37 -5.84 0.25
CA ASN A 92 -24.76 -6.67 -0.86
C ASN A 92 -26.15 -6.24 -1.34
N THR A 93 -26.35 -6.26 -2.65
CA THR A 93 -27.65 -6.02 -3.26
C THR A 93 -28.06 -7.19 -4.13
N THR A 94 -29.34 -7.56 -4.06
CA THR A 94 -29.95 -8.55 -4.95
C THR A 94 -30.75 -7.89 -6.07
N ALA A 95 -30.74 -6.55 -6.15
CA ALA A 95 -31.56 -5.80 -7.09
C ALA A 95 -30.78 -5.33 -8.33
N ILE A 96 -29.48 -5.08 -8.18
CA ILE A 96 -28.62 -4.52 -9.22
C ILE A 96 -27.55 -5.55 -9.59
N ARG A 97 -27.38 -5.84 -10.87
CA ARG A 97 -26.29 -6.68 -11.40
C ARG A 97 -25.35 -5.87 -12.30
N ILE A 98 -24.10 -6.32 -12.39
CA ILE A 98 -23.15 -5.82 -13.39
C ILE A 98 -23.35 -6.62 -14.68
N ALA A 99 -23.97 -6.03 -15.70
CA ALA A 99 -24.14 -6.66 -17.00
C ALA A 99 -22.83 -6.64 -17.81
N GLU A 100 -22.06 -5.55 -17.73
CA GLU A 100 -20.77 -5.38 -18.38
C GLU A 100 -19.83 -4.55 -17.50
N GLU A 101 -18.55 -4.90 -17.50
CA GLU A 101 -17.46 -4.11 -16.97
C GLU A 101 -16.31 -4.08 -18.00
N ASP A 102 -15.93 -2.86 -18.43
CA ASP A 102 -14.73 -2.61 -19.21
C ASP A 102 -13.74 -1.80 -18.37
N LEU A 103 -12.70 -2.50 -17.91
CA LEU A 103 -11.68 -2.01 -17.00
C LEU A 103 -10.38 -1.76 -17.76
N TYR A 104 -9.91 -0.51 -17.78
CA TYR A 104 -8.62 -0.11 -18.31
C TYR A 104 -7.69 0.30 -17.17
N LEU A 105 -6.52 -0.34 -17.07
CA LEU A 105 -5.50 -0.05 -16.08
C LEU A 105 -4.17 0.29 -16.77
N SER A 106 -3.59 1.41 -16.38
CA SER A 106 -2.23 1.82 -16.72
C SER A 106 -1.57 2.45 -15.50
N ARG A 107 -0.31 2.88 -15.61
CA ARG A 107 0.34 3.65 -14.54
C ARG A 107 -0.20 5.07 -14.40
N ASP A 108 -0.81 5.61 -15.44
CA ASP A 108 -1.15 7.03 -15.51
C ASP A 108 -2.65 7.27 -15.44
N GLU A 109 -3.45 6.26 -15.75
CA GLU A 109 -4.90 6.32 -15.80
C GLU A 109 -5.53 4.97 -15.46
N VAL A 110 -6.58 5.03 -14.64
CA VAL A 110 -7.60 4.00 -14.54
C VAL A 110 -8.90 4.55 -15.13
N ARG A 111 -9.53 3.75 -15.97
CA ARG A 111 -10.88 4.00 -16.48
C ARG A 111 -11.71 2.75 -16.31
N VAL A 112 -12.92 2.90 -15.80
CA VAL A 112 -13.86 1.79 -15.67
C VAL A 112 -15.18 2.21 -16.26
N ARG A 113 -15.80 1.35 -17.07
CA ARG A 113 -17.16 1.54 -17.55
C ARG A 113 -18.01 0.35 -17.15
N TYR A 114 -19.04 0.61 -16.37
CA TYR A 114 -20.04 -0.37 -15.97
C TYR A 114 -21.31 -0.20 -16.76
N ARG A 115 -21.96 -1.31 -17.10
CA ARG A 115 -23.39 -1.35 -17.42
C ARG A 115 -24.12 -2.03 -16.28
N PHE A 116 -24.72 -1.24 -15.40
CA PHE A 116 -25.51 -1.75 -14.28
C PHE A 116 -26.96 -1.93 -14.70
N GLU A 117 -27.58 -3.04 -14.30
CA GLU A 117 -28.98 -3.33 -14.58
C GLU A 117 -29.76 -3.52 -13.29
N ASN A 118 -30.85 -2.78 -13.14
CA ASN A 118 -31.85 -3.03 -12.12
C ASN A 118 -32.81 -4.14 -12.61
N VAL A 119 -32.76 -5.30 -11.96
CA VAL A 119 -33.59 -6.45 -12.33
C VAL A 119 -34.98 -6.44 -11.67
N THR A 120 -35.30 -5.39 -10.91
CA THR A 120 -36.56 -5.24 -10.19
C THR A 120 -37.54 -4.33 -10.94
N ASP A 121 -38.81 -4.37 -10.54
CA ASP A 121 -39.90 -3.55 -11.06
C ASP A 121 -40.04 -2.19 -10.34
N LYS A 122 -39.06 -1.81 -9.52
CA LYS A 122 -39.05 -0.57 -8.74
C LYS A 122 -37.72 0.16 -8.88
N ASP A 123 -37.77 1.47 -8.79
CA ASP A 123 -36.57 2.29 -8.69
C ASP A 123 -35.79 1.92 -7.42
N VAL A 124 -34.48 1.80 -7.56
CA VAL A 124 -33.56 1.52 -6.45
C VAL A 124 -32.62 2.71 -6.30
N SER A 125 -32.72 3.42 -5.18
CA SER A 125 -31.78 4.47 -4.81
C SER A 125 -30.90 4.00 -3.66
N THR A 126 -29.59 4.05 -3.84
CA THR A 126 -28.60 3.61 -2.84
C THR A 126 -27.36 4.49 -2.89
N LEU A 127 -26.56 4.44 -1.83
CA LEU A 127 -25.18 4.91 -1.91
C LEU A 127 -24.34 3.86 -2.65
N VAL A 128 -23.48 4.32 -3.55
CA VAL A 128 -22.43 3.54 -4.19
C VAL A 128 -21.10 4.06 -3.69
N ALA A 129 -20.18 3.17 -3.38
CA ALA A 129 -18.85 3.51 -2.93
C ALA A 129 -17.79 2.75 -3.74
N PHE A 130 -16.80 3.49 -4.21
CA PHE A 130 -15.54 3.02 -4.79
C PHE A 130 -14.43 3.16 -3.73
N PRO A 131 -14.06 2.08 -3.04
CA PRO A 131 -12.90 2.09 -2.18
C PRO A 131 -11.62 2.15 -3.02
N MET A 132 -10.54 2.66 -2.43
CA MET A 132 -9.19 2.47 -2.93
C MET A 132 -8.51 1.31 -2.19
N PRO A 133 -7.51 0.66 -2.83
CA PRO A 133 -6.58 -0.18 -2.10
C PRO A 133 -5.98 0.59 -0.92
N GLU A 134 -5.79 -0.12 0.19
CA GLU A 134 -5.21 0.47 1.39
C GLU A 134 -3.80 1.02 1.11
N LEU A 135 -3.56 2.24 1.58
CA LEU A 135 -2.26 2.90 1.52
C LEU A 135 -1.49 2.66 2.82
N VAL A 136 -0.19 2.40 2.71
CA VAL A 136 0.75 2.26 3.82
C VAL A 136 1.44 3.60 4.00
N ILE A 137 1.14 4.30 5.08
CA ILE A 137 1.78 5.56 5.39
C ILE A 137 3.01 5.27 6.25
N GLY A 138 4.20 5.51 5.68
CA GLY A 138 5.49 5.17 6.28
C GLY A 138 6.06 3.84 5.81
N ASP A 139 6.81 3.17 6.70
CA ASP A 139 7.39 1.83 6.48
C ASP A 139 8.23 1.70 5.19
N ASP A 140 8.97 2.76 4.83
CA ASP A 140 9.78 2.87 3.61
C ASP A 140 8.99 2.69 2.29
N VAL A 141 7.66 2.87 2.32
CA VAL A 141 6.81 2.85 1.12
C VAL A 141 6.77 4.23 0.48
N SER A 142 7.10 4.30 -0.81
CA SER A 142 6.99 5.51 -1.62
C SER A 142 5.87 5.37 -2.65
N TYR A 143 5.03 6.39 -2.78
CA TYR A 143 3.95 6.43 -3.78
C TYR A 143 4.26 7.43 -4.89
N SER A 144 3.94 7.08 -6.14
CA SER A 144 3.91 8.04 -7.23
C SER A 144 2.55 8.73 -7.24
N VAL A 145 2.47 9.90 -6.60
CA VAL A 145 1.27 10.73 -6.60
C VAL A 145 1.66 12.19 -6.70
N GLU A 146 0.94 12.94 -7.52
CA GLU A 146 1.07 14.38 -7.69
C GLU A 146 -0.33 14.98 -7.54
N PRO A 147 -0.84 15.09 -6.29
CA PRO A 147 -2.20 15.57 -6.06
C PRO A 147 -2.34 17.02 -6.52
N THR A 148 -3.47 17.37 -7.13
CA THR A 148 -3.85 18.78 -7.29
C THR A 148 -4.89 19.22 -6.26
N ASP A 149 -5.56 18.25 -5.64
CA ASP A 149 -6.52 18.42 -4.54
C ASP A 149 -6.13 17.44 -3.41
N PRO A 150 -5.85 17.89 -2.18
CA PRO A 150 -5.49 16.98 -1.08
C PRO A 150 -6.63 16.05 -0.64
N ILE A 151 -7.89 16.37 -0.95
CA ILE A 151 -9.06 15.54 -0.64
C ILE A 151 -9.27 14.53 -1.78
N ASN A 152 -9.43 14.99 -3.01
CA ASN A 152 -9.50 14.15 -4.20
C ASN A 152 -8.13 14.02 -4.90
N PHE A 153 -7.16 13.44 -4.18
CA PHE A 153 -5.75 13.38 -4.61
C PHE A 153 -5.48 12.57 -5.87
N ILE A 154 -6.47 11.81 -6.36
CA ILE A 154 -6.39 11.03 -7.60
C ILE A 154 -7.21 11.63 -8.76
N GLY A 155 -7.91 12.74 -8.52
CA GLY A 155 -8.81 13.34 -9.52
C GLY A 155 -9.95 12.40 -9.93
N PHE A 156 -10.52 11.65 -8.98
CA PHE A 156 -11.61 10.73 -9.21
C PHE A 156 -12.85 11.46 -9.72
N THR A 157 -13.40 10.96 -10.81
CA THR A 157 -14.61 11.48 -11.46
C THR A 157 -15.56 10.33 -11.76
N VAL A 158 -16.86 10.63 -11.66
CA VAL A 158 -17.95 9.71 -12.01
C VAL A 158 -18.84 10.40 -13.04
N ALA A 159 -19.20 9.68 -14.09
CA ALA A 159 -20.25 10.08 -15.02
C ALA A 159 -21.31 8.97 -15.12
N VAL A 160 -22.58 9.35 -15.11
CA VAL A 160 -23.72 8.44 -15.24
C VAL A 160 -24.46 8.79 -16.52
N ASN A 161 -24.52 7.84 -17.46
CA ASN A 161 -25.04 8.07 -18.80
C ASN A 161 -24.44 9.32 -19.48
N GLY A 162 -23.15 9.58 -19.25
CA GLY A 162 -22.42 10.74 -19.78
C GLY A 162 -22.52 12.02 -18.94
N GLU A 163 -23.36 12.07 -17.91
CA GLU A 163 -23.53 13.26 -17.06
C GLU A 163 -22.68 13.15 -15.77
N PRO A 164 -21.83 14.15 -15.45
CA PRO A 164 -21.02 14.13 -14.23
C PRO A 164 -21.85 14.09 -12.95
N VAL A 165 -21.40 13.30 -11.96
CA VAL A 165 -22.04 13.21 -10.65
C VAL A 165 -21.09 13.73 -9.55
N PRO A 166 -21.58 14.53 -8.59
CA PRO A 166 -20.78 14.94 -7.43
C PRO A 166 -20.34 13.74 -6.59
N VAL A 167 -19.05 13.68 -6.29
CA VAL A 167 -18.45 12.62 -5.49
C VAL A 167 -18.03 13.18 -4.14
N SER A 168 -18.29 12.40 -3.08
CA SER A 168 -17.78 12.65 -1.74
C SER A 168 -16.62 11.70 -1.41
N VAL A 169 -15.74 12.12 -0.51
CA VAL A 169 -14.56 11.33 -0.10
C VAL A 169 -14.64 11.06 1.40
N GLU A 170 -14.39 9.81 1.78
CA GLU A 170 -14.11 9.43 3.16
C GLU A 170 -12.67 8.91 3.25
N ALA A 171 -11.90 9.40 4.22
CA ALA A 171 -10.57 8.90 4.54
C ALA A 171 -10.53 8.47 6.00
N ARG A 172 -10.05 7.25 6.26
CA ARG A 172 -9.90 6.66 7.59
C ARG A 172 -8.48 6.14 7.79
N ALA A 173 -7.97 6.23 9.00
CA ALA A 173 -6.68 5.69 9.38
C ALA A 173 -6.84 4.54 10.37
N THR A 174 -6.07 3.47 10.19
CA THR A 174 -5.97 2.40 11.18
C THR A 174 -4.52 2.08 11.52
N ARG A 175 -4.28 1.72 12.78
CA ARG A 175 -2.98 1.23 13.27
C ARG A 175 -3.23 0.01 14.14
N PHE A 176 -2.57 -1.10 13.83
CA PHE A 176 -2.79 -2.40 14.49
C PHE A 176 -4.28 -2.84 14.54
N GLY A 177 -5.06 -2.47 13.51
CA GLY A 177 -6.49 -2.78 13.42
C GLY A 177 -7.42 -1.85 14.22
N VAL A 178 -6.88 -0.85 14.91
CA VAL A 178 -7.65 0.17 15.64
C VAL A 178 -7.82 1.41 14.78
N ASP A 179 -9.02 2.00 14.76
CA ASP A 179 -9.26 3.30 14.11
C ASP A 179 -8.57 4.41 14.92
N VAL A 180 -7.73 5.17 14.23
CA VAL A 180 -6.90 6.25 14.80
C VAL A 180 -7.16 7.59 14.11
N THR A 181 -8.23 7.67 13.31
CA THR A 181 -8.60 8.84 12.51
C THR A 181 -8.77 10.08 13.39
N ASP A 182 -9.47 9.96 14.52
CA ASP A 182 -9.69 11.07 15.44
C ASP A 182 -8.41 11.54 16.14
N ILE A 183 -7.43 10.65 16.32
CA ILE A 183 -6.12 11.02 16.89
C ILE A 183 -5.36 11.89 15.90
N LEU A 184 -5.30 11.46 14.63
CA LEU A 184 -4.66 12.25 13.57
C LEU A 184 -5.36 13.61 13.38
N ALA A 185 -6.70 13.62 13.38
CA ALA A 185 -7.48 14.84 13.24
C ALA A 185 -7.22 15.85 14.38
N ARG A 186 -7.11 15.40 15.64
CA ARG A 186 -6.78 16.28 16.78
C ARG A 186 -5.44 16.99 16.64
N HIS A 187 -4.50 16.38 15.90
CA HIS A 187 -3.17 16.94 15.64
C HIS A 187 -3.06 17.55 14.24
N ASP A 188 -4.18 17.80 13.55
CA ASP A 188 -4.22 18.34 12.19
C ASP A 188 -3.33 17.54 11.21
N ILE A 189 -3.29 16.21 11.33
CA ILE A 189 -2.49 15.34 10.47
C ILE A 189 -3.40 14.74 9.38
N PRO A 190 -3.18 15.06 8.09
CA PRO A 190 -3.95 14.45 7.01
C PRO A 190 -3.75 12.93 6.96
N VAL A 191 -4.84 12.17 6.82
CA VAL A 191 -4.82 10.69 6.80
C VAL A 191 -3.88 10.14 5.72
N THR A 192 -3.77 10.77 4.56
CA THR A 192 -2.94 10.31 3.45
C THR A 192 -1.53 10.93 3.44
N LEU A 193 -1.30 11.99 4.21
CA LEU A 193 -0.15 12.90 4.12
C LEU A 193 0.09 13.55 2.75
N PHE A 194 -0.80 13.36 1.78
CA PHE A 194 -0.70 13.97 0.46
C PHE A 194 -1.20 15.42 0.51
N THR A 195 -0.32 16.36 0.21
CA THR A 195 -0.61 17.80 0.32
C THR A 195 -0.78 18.49 -1.04
N GLY A 196 -0.41 17.81 -2.13
CA GLY A 196 -0.50 18.32 -3.51
C GLY A 196 0.60 19.32 -3.91
N ASP A 197 1.44 19.71 -2.96
CA ASP A 197 2.49 20.70 -3.16
C ASP A 197 3.74 20.31 -2.35
N PRO A 198 4.95 20.30 -2.96
CA PRO A 198 6.19 19.96 -2.25
C PRO A 198 6.49 20.87 -1.06
N ASP A 199 6.23 22.17 -1.15
CA ASP A 199 6.46 23.12 -0.06
C ASP A 199 5.47 22.88 1.09
N LEU A 200 4.22 22.50 0.77
CA LEU A 200 3.25 22.09 1.79
C LEU A 200 3.65 20.76 2.45
N THR A 201 4.25 19.84 1.70
CA THR A 201 4.81 18.60 2.25
C THR A 201 5.93 18.91 3.24
N ASP A 202 6.88 19.75 2.84
CA ASP A 202 7.99 20.18 3.69
C ASP A 202 7.50 20.90 4.95
N ALA A 203 6.52 21.80 4.81
CA ALA A 203 5.90 22.50 5.93
C ALA A 203 5.20 21.53 6.89
N LEU A 204 4.50 20.52 6.37
CA LEU A 204 3.87 19.47 7.18
C LEU A 204 4.92 18.72 7.99
N PHE A 205 5.98 18.22 7.37
CA PHE A 205 7.02 17.47 8.10
C PHE A 205 7.81 18.35 9.05
N GLN A 206 8.07 19.61 8.72
CA GLN A 206 8.67 20.57 9.67
C GLN A 206 7.77 20.79 10.90
N ARG A 207 6.45 20.85 10.73
CA ARG A 207 5.51 20.94 11.85
C ARG A 207 5.53 19.66 12.69
N LEU A 208 5.47 18.48 12.06
CA LEU A 208 5.55 17.19 12.75
C LEU A 208 6.86 17.07 13.57
N ASN A 209 7.98 17.50 12.99
CA ASN A 209 9.29 17.54 13.64
C ASN A 209 9.38 18.52 14.82
N ASN A 210 8.43 19.44 14.96
CA ASN A 210 8.39 20.48 16.00
C ASN A 210 7.16 20.36 16.92
N LEU A 211 6.41 19.25 16.86
CA LEU A 211 5.25 19.03 17.72
C LEU A 211 5.65 19.10 19.22
N PRO A 212 4.78 19.65 20.09
CA PRO A 212 4.99 19.66 21.54
C PRO A 212 5.18 18.25 22.11
N ALA A 213 5.90 18.12 23.22
CA ALA A 213 6.22 16.83 23.83
C ALA A 213 4.97 15.98 24.15
N ALA A 214 3.88 16.60 24.62
CA ALA A 214 2.63 15.90 24.90
C ALA A 214 1.99 15.30 23.64
N ALA A 215 2.01 16.03 22.51
CA ALA A 215 1.49 15.53 21.24
C ALA A 215 2.36 14.37 20.71
N ARG A 216 3.69 14.48 20.82
CA ARG A 216 4.59 13.38 20.43
C ARG A 216 4.35 12.13 21.27
N ALA A 217 4.17 12.28 22.58
CA ALA A 217 3.90 11.16 23.47
C ALA A 217 2.60 10.45 23.07
N GLU A 218 1.51 11.18 22.83
CA GLU A 218 0.24 10.56 22.40
C GLU A 218 0.40 9.81 21.06
N LEU A 219 1.08 10.42 20.08
CA LEU A 219 1.29 9.82 18.76
C LEU A 219 2.19 8.58 18.83
N ASP A 220 3.25 8.60 19.65
CA ASP A 220 4.17 7.48 19.85
C ASP A 220 3.52 6.33 20.65
N GLU A 221 2.76 6.64 21.71
CA GLU A 221 2.02 5.65 22.52
C GLU A 221 0.97 4.89 21.70
N ASN A 222 0.37 5.55 20.70
CA ASN A 222 -0.55 4.91 19.74
C ASN A 222 0.20 4.30 18.53
N GLY A 223 1.53 4.42 18.50
CA GLY A 223 2.40 3.91 17.45
C GLY A 223 2.23 4.60 16.10
N LEU A 224 1.68 5.81 16.05
CA LEU A 224 1.36 6.53 14.82
C LEU A 224 2.54 7.27 14.23
N ILE A 225 3.40 7.84 15.07
CA ILE A 225 4.63 8.51 14.65
C ILE A 225 5.71 8.21 15.69
N ASP A 226 6.86 7.72 15.24
CA ASP A 226 8.06 7.67 16.07
C ASP A 226 9.06 8.77 15.66
N TRP A 227 10.02 9.06 16.52
CA TRP A 227 11.10 10.01 16.26
C TRP A 227 12.48 9.35 16.46
N SER A 228 12.63 8.10 16.06
CA SER A 228 13.86 7.32 16.28
C SER A 228 14.91 7.53 15.18
N THR A 229 14.50 7.96 13.98
CA THR A 229 15.40 8.19 12.84
C THR A 229 15.93 9.62 12.82
N THR A 230 17.19 9.77 12.41
CA THR A 230 17.85 11.07 12.14
C THR A 230 18.44 11.11 10.72
N PHE A 231 18.04 10.17 9.86
CA PHE A 231 18.61 10.02 8.52
C PHE A 231 18.48 11.33 7.73
N GLY A 232 19.60 11.87 7.24
CA GLY A 232 19.63 13.13 6.48
C GLY A 232 19.49 14.41 7.30
N ALA A 233 19.32 14.35 8.64
CA ALA A 233 19.01 15.53 9.47
C ALA A 233 20.02 15.85 10.59
N GLY A 234 21.26 15.34 10.51
CA GLY A 234 22.36 15.77 11.39
C GLY A 234 22.01 15.70 12.89
N GLU A 235 21.60 14.52 13.35
CA GLU A 235 21.22 14.17 14.73
C GLU A 235 19.85 14.69 15.21
N LYS A 236 19.08 15.41 14.40
CA LYS A 236 17.71 15.79 14.77
C LYS A 236 16.73 14.63 14.54
N PRO A 237 15.95 14.24 15.56
CA PRO A 237 14.87 13.27 15.40
C PRO A 237 13.84 13.73 14.37
N LEU A 238 13.53 12.88 13.40
CA LEU A 238 12.52 13.12 12.37
C LEU A 238 11.28 12.30 12.63
N ALA A 239 10.11 12.88 12.38
CA ALA A 239 8.83 12.20 12.42
C ALA A 239 8.82 11.07 11.38
N ASN A 240 8.59 9.85 11.85
CA ASN A 240 8.44 8.65 11.06
C ASN A 240 7.00 8.14 11.20
N PRO A 241 6.10 8.43 10.25
CA PRO A 241 4.69 8.06 10.31
C PRO A 241 4.46 6.57 10.12
N HIS A 242 3.41 6.01 10.75
CA HIS A 242 3.06 4.60 10.62
C HIS A 242 1.57 4.30 10.79
N TRP A 243 0.82 4.23 9.69
CA TRP A 243 -0.56 3.73 9.72
C TRP A 243 -1.01 3.25 8.35
N ARG A 244 -2.21 2.68 8.30
CA ARG A 244 -2.90 2.31 7.09
C ARG A 244 -4.00 3.31 6.79
N ALA A 245 -3.96 3.94 5.62
CA ALA A 245 -4.99 4.85 5.16
C ALA A 245 -5.94 4.14 4.20
N ARG A 246 -7.24 4.24 4.48
CA ARG A 246 -8.33 3.73 3.64
C ARG A 246 -9.11 4.93 3.12
N VAL A 247 -9.18 5.06 1.81
CA VAL A 247 -9.89 6.14 1.13
C VAL A 247 -11.03 5.53 0.32
N SER A 248 -12.19 6.16 0.35
CA SER A 248 -13.36 5.71 -0.39
C SER A 248 -14.09 6.90 -0.99
N PHE A 249 -14.40 6.79 -2.28
CA PHE A 249 -15.20 7.74 -3.03
C PHE A 249 -16.63 7.26 -3.05
N TYR A 250 -17.61 8.13 -2.84
CA TYR A 250 -19.01 7.69 -2.78
C TYR A 250 -19.97 8.75 -3.32
N TRP A 251 -21.09 8.27 -3.86
CA TRP A 251 -22.19 9.10 -4.37
C TRP A 251 -23.53 8.38 -4.23
N HIS A 252 -24.61 9.14 -4.30
CA HIS A 252 -25.95 8.58 -4.38
C HIS A 252 -26.29 8.22 -5.83
N GLN A 253 -26.73 6.99 -6.05
CA GLN A 253 -27.15 6.49 -7.35
C GLN A 253 -28.59 6.02 -7.32
N THR A 254 -29.36 6.43 -8.33
CA THR A 254 -30.67 5.85 -8.63
C THR A 254 -30.56 4.96 -9.85
N PHE A 255 -31.03 3.73 -9.73
CA PHE A 255 -31.17 2.76 -10.81
C PHE A 255 -32.67 2.60 -11.11
N PRO A 256 -33.19 3.14 -12.22
CA PRO A 256 -34.61 3.05 -12.54
C PRO A 256 -35.07 1.60 -12.72
N ALA A 257 -36.34 1.32 -12.42
CA ALA A 257 -36.95 -0.01 -12.57
C ALA A 257 -36.69 -0.62 -13.96
N GLY A 258 -36.19 -1.86 -14.01
CA GLY A 258 -35.94 -2.59 -15.25
C GLY A 258 -34.92 -1.95 -16.20
N ALA A 259 -34.22 -0.89 -15.80
CA ALA A 259 -33.33 -0.13 -16.68
C ALA A 259 -31.87 -0.61 -16.57
N THR A 260 -31.13 -0.39 -17.66
CA THR A 260 -29.67 -0.43 -17.67
C THR A 260 -29.14 0.99 -17.69
N ILE A 261 -28.22 1.32 -16.80
CA ILE A 261 -27.48 2.59 -16.82
C ILE A 261 -26.00 2.33 -17.06
N GLU A 262 -25.33 3.32 -17.65
CA GLU A 262 -23.89 3.35 -17.77
C GLU A 262 -23.29 4.21 -16.65
N VAL A 263 -22.25 3.70 -16.01
CA VAL A 263 -21.49 4.43 -14.98
C VAL A 263 -20.02 4.35 -15.35
N GLU A 264 -19.37 5.49 -15.49
CA GLU A 264 -17.96 5.60 -15.85
C GLU A 264 -17.15 6.24 -14.74
N HIS A 265 -16.00 5.65 -14.41
CA HIS A 265 -14.98 6.27 -13.55
C HIS A 265 -13.73 6.59 -14.33
N ARG A 266 -13.08 7.67 -13.93
CA ARG A 266 -11.71 7.98 -14.35
C ARG A 266 -10.93 8.60 -13.20
N TYR A 267 -9.69 8.16 -13.04
CA TYR A 267 -8.76 8.71 -12.05
C TYR A 267 -7.30 8.35 -12.38
N ARG A 268 -6.35 9.04 -11.75
CA ARG A 268 -4.92 8.71 -11.78
C ARG A 268 -4.59 7.74 -10.64
N PRO A 269 -4.06 6.54 -10.92
CA PRO A 269 -3.73 5.60 -9.86
C PRO A 269 -2.53 6.04 -9.03
N VAL A 270 -2.35 5.41 -7.86
CA VAL A 270 -1.26 5.71 -6.92
C VAL A 270 -0.39 4.46 -6.73
N PRO A 271 0.46 4.11 -7.70
CA PRO A 271 1.33 2.95 -7.56
C PRO A 271 2.42 3.22 -6.51
N SER A 272 2.80 2.18 -5.77
CA SER A 272 4.05 2.24 -5.01
C SER A 272 5.23 2.17 -5.98
N VAL A 273 6.35 2.81 -5.62
CA VAL A 273 7.55 2.90 -6.46
C VAL A 273 8.74 2.39 -5.68
N PHE A 274 9.59 1.61 -6.34
CA PHE A 274 10.79 1.05 -5.74
C PHE A 274 11.84 0.70 -6.81
N PHE A 275 13.07 0.40 -6.38
CA PHE A 275 14.11 -0.09 -7.27
C PHE A 275 14.00 -1.60 -7.43
N LEU A 276 13.73 -2.06 -8.65
CA LEU A 276 13.58 -3.48 -8.98
C LEU A 276 14.87 -4.03 -9.58
N GLY A 277 15.62 -4.80 -8.78
CA GLY A 277 16.78 -5.56 -9.23
C GLY A 277 16.45 -7.03 -9.60
N PRO A 278 17.38 -7.74 -10.28
CA PRO A 278 17.22 -9.16 -10.60
C PRO A 278 16.92 -10.06 -9.40
N ASP A 279 17.57 -9.81 -8.25
CA ASP A 279 17.40 -10.62 -7.05
C ASP A 279 15.99 -10.47 -6.46
N GLN A 280 15.46 -9.25 -6.46
CA GLN A 280 14.09 -8.99 -6.04
C GLN A 280 13.08 -9.65 -6.98
N ALA A 281 13.28 -9.56 -8.30
CA ALA A 281 12.44 -10.26 -9.28
C ALA A 281 12.47 -11.79 -9.14
N ARG A 282 13.54 -12.36 -8.57
CA ARG A 282 13.69 -13.80 -8.27
C ARG A 282 13.14 -14.21 -6.89
N THR A 283 12.72 -13.24 -6.08
CA THR A 283 12.23 -13.50 -4.72
C THR A 283 10.89 -14.25 -4.79
N PRO A 284 10.74 -15.42 -4.15
CA PRO A 284 9.53 -16.23 -4.27
C PRO A 284 8.24 -15.55 -3.83
N SER A 285 8.29 -14.67 -2.82
CA SER A 285 7.12 -13.91 -2.36
C SER A 285 6.62 -12.95 -3.45
N TYR A 286 7.53 -12.19 -4.08
CA TYR A 286 7.22 -11.35 -5.24
C TYR A 286 6.69 -12.17 -6.41
N GLY A 287 7.31 -13.31 -6.67
CA GLY A 287 6.86 -14.23 -7.71
C GLY A 287 5.43 -14.72 -7.50
N LYS A 288 5.04 -14.98 -6.26
CA LYS A 288 3.67 -15.35 -5.91
C LYS A 288 2.69 -14.18 -5.99
N GLU A 289 3.09 -13.00 -5.52
CA GLU A 289 2.21 -11.82 -5.44
C GLU A 289 1.86 -11.22 -6.81
N PHE A 290 2.82 -11.20 -7.74
CA PHE A 290 2.67 -10.61 -9.08
C PHE A 290 2.69 -11.63 -10.22
N CYS A 291 2.67 -12.92 -9.89
CA CYS A 291 2.78 -14.03 -10.85
C CYS A 291 3.99 -13.90 -11.79
N ILE A 292 5.15 -13.55 -11.22
CA ILE A 292 6.38 -13.33 -11.98
C ILE A 292 6.84 -14.65 -12.61
N ASP A 293 6.86 -14.67 -13.94
CA ASP A 293 7.34 -15.82 -14.70
C ASP A 293 8.83 -15.71 -15.07
N LYS A 294 9.38 -16.79 -15.64
CA LYS A 294 10.78 -16.81 -16.10
C LYS A 294 11.05 -15.78 -17.20
N GLY A 295 10.03 -15.40 -17.98
CA GLY A 295 10.14 -14.41 -19.04
C GLY A 295 10.35 -13.00 -18.49
N PHE A 296 9.58 -12.63 -17.47
CA PHE A 296 9.70 -11.38 -16.76
C PHE A 296 11.06 -11.27 -16.07
N VAL A 297 11.51 -12.31 -15.35
CA VAL A 297 12.85 -12.32 -14.72
C VAL A 297 13.96 -12.07 -15.74
N ARG A 298 13.96 -12.79 -16.88
CA ARG A 298 14.94 -12.54 -17.96
C ARG A 298 14.82 -11.14 -18.55
N GLY A 299 13.61 -10.59 -18.58
CA GLY A 299 13.33 -9.23 -19.02
C GLY A 299 13.97 -8.19 -18.12
N VAL A 300 13.84 -8.37 -16.80
CA VAL A 300 14.45 -7.53 -15.76
C VAL A 300 15.97 -7.63 -15.86
N GLU A 301 16.53 -8.84 -15.88
CA GLU A 301 17.98 -9.07 -15.95
C GLU A 301 18.65 -8.37 -17.13
N ARG A 302 18.06 -8.51 -18.32
CA ARG A 302 18.60 -7.90 -19.53
C ARG A 302 18.62 -6.36 -19.43
N ARG A 303 17.54 -5.77 -18.93
CA ARG A 303 17.38 -4.31 -18.86
C ARG A 303 18.19 -3.71 -17.72
N ALA A 304 18.14 -4.34 -16.55
CA ALA A 304 18.94 -3.98 -15.38
C ALA A 304 20.44 -4.06 -15.71
N GLY A 305 20.90 -5.12 -16.40
CA GLY A 305 22.29 -5.25 -16.85
C GLY A 305 22.73 -4.23 -17.91
N SER A 306 21.77 -3.57 -18.57
CA SER A 306 22.02 -2.46 -19.50
C SER A 306 21.79 -1.08 -18.87
N SER A 307 21.30 -1.05 -17.62
CA SER A 307 21.11 0.18 -16.85
C SER A 307 22.39 0.54 -16.12
N GLU A 308 22.64 1.84 -15.95
CA GLU A 308 23.84 2.34 -15.26
C GLU A 308 23.89 1.90 -13.79
N HIS A 309 22.74 1.77 -13.13
CA HIS A 309 22.63 1.49 -11.70
C HIS A 309 22.36 0.01 -11.38
N GLY A 310 22.19 -0.85 -12.39
CA GLY A 310 21.93 -2.28 -12.20
C GLY A 310 20.50 -2.63 -11.75
N TYR A 311 19.54 -1.71 -11.88
CA TYR A 311 18.14 -1.91 -11.51
C TYR A 311 17.17 -1.15 -12.44
N LEU A 312 15.88 -1.49 -12.33
CA LEU A 312 14.76 -0.81 -12.97
C LEU A 312 13.95 0.00 -11.96
N MET A 313 13.10 0.89 -12.43
CA MET A 313 12.00 1.41 -11.62
C MET A 313 10.86 0.41 -11.64
N GLY A 314 10.51 -0.14 -10.47
CA GLY A 314 9.33 -0.96 -10.25
C GLY A 314 8.15 -0.09 -9.82
N TYR A 315 6.96 -0.44 -10.32
CA TYR A 315 5.70 0.20 -9.92
C TYR A 315 4.68 -0.89 -9.57
N GLU A 316 4.19 -0.91 -8.33
CA GLU A 316 3.11 -1.83 -7.93
C GLU A 316 1.78 -1.09 -7.97
N LEU A 317 0.92 -1.49 -8.89
CA LEU A 317 -0.45 -1.04 -8.96
C LEU A 317 -1.36 -2.12 -8.39
N ARG A 318 -2.09 -1.78 -7.34
CA ARG A 318 -3.15 -2.63 -6.78
C ARG A 318 -4.50 -2.12 -7.29
N TYR A 319 -5.38 -3.04 -7.62
CA TYR A 319 -6.76 -2.75 -7.97
C TYR A 319 -7.61 -3.87 -7.40
N VAL A 320 -8.49 -3.54 -6.47
CA VAL A 320 -9.36 -4.57 -5.91
C VAL A 320 -10.46 -4.85 -6.89
N LEU A 321 -10.74 -6.14 -7.07
CA LEU A 321 -11.73 -6.64 -8.00
C LEU A 321 -12.85 -7.40 -7.27
N VAL A 322 -12.64 -7.83 -6.03
CA VAL A 322 -13.58 -8.72 -5.32
C VAL A 322 -14.90 -8.09 -4.89
N THR A 323 -15.00 -6.75 -4.81
CA THR A 323 -16.28 -6.06 -4.47
C THR A 323 -17.35 -6.24 -5.52
N ALA A 324 -16.98 -6.61 -6.75
CA ALA A 324 -17.95 -6.94 -7.78
C ALA A 324 -18.92 -8.04 -7.30
N ASN A 325 -18.48 -8.90 -6.38
CA ASN A 325 -19.29 -9.95 -5.76
C ASN A 325 -20.37 -9.42 -4.78
N ASN A 326 -20.38 -8.13 -4.46
CA ASN A 326 -21.44 -7.50 -3.66
C ASN A 326 -22.68 -7.15 -4.50
N TRP A 327 -22.57 -7.19 -5.83
CA TRP A 327 -23.69 -7.06 -6.75
C TRP A 327 -24.37 -8.40 -7.00
N LEU A 328 -25.54 -8.38 -7.63
CA LEU A 328 -26.28 -9.59 -7.94
C LEU A 328 -25.54 -10.43 -8.99
N GLY A 329 -25.00 -11.57 -8.55
CA GLY A 329 -24.41 -12.58 -9.43
C GLY A 329 -23.05 -12.19 -10.01
N PRO A 330 -22.52 -12.99 -10.95
CA PRO A 330 -21.26 -12.68 -11.63
C PRO A 330 -21.40 -11.46 -12.55
N ILE A 331 -20.26 -10.83 -12.87
CA ILE A 331 -20.17 -9.85 -13.96
C ILE A 331 -20.52 -10.54 -15.27
N GLY A 332 -21.55 -10.06 -15.97
CA GLY A 332 -22.03 -10.67 -17.21
C GLY A 332 -20.94 -10.77 -18.29
N LYS A 333 -20.35 -9.63 -18.65
CA LYS A 333 -19.19 -9.53 -19.54
C LYS A 333 -18.10 -8.72 -18.87
N PHE A 334 -16.91 -9.29 -18.74
CA PHE A 334 -15.75 -8.64 -18.16
C PHE A 334 -14.66 -8.47 -19.21
N ARG A 335 -14.13 -7.26 -19.33
CA ARG A 335 -12.97 -6.96 -20.16
C ARG A 335 -11.96 -6.19 -19.33
N LEU A 336 -10.76 -6.73 -19.20
CA LEU A 336 -9.61 -6.05 -18.62
C LEU A 336 -8.63 -5.68 -19.73
N THR A 337 -8.26 -4.40 -19.81
CA THR A 337 -7.16 -3.90 -20.64
C THR A 337 -6.04 -3.40 -19.73
N ILE A 338 -4.86 -3.99 -19.85
CA ILE A 338 -3.63 -3.50 -19.23
C ILE A 338 -2.80 -2.76 -20.28
N ASP A 339 -2.41 -1.53 -19.98
CA ASP A 339 -1.50 -0.74 -20.81
C ASP A 339 -0.24 -0.36 -20.04
N LYS A 340 0.90 -0.90 -20.47
CA LYS A 340 2.20 -0.59 -19.86
C LYS A 340 2.83 0.71 -20.36
N GLY A 341 2.17 1.44 -21.26
CA GLY A 341 2.53 2.78 -21.73
C GLY A 341 3.75 2.87 -22.66
N ASN A 342 4.79 2.06 -22.44
CA ASN A 342 5.98 2.02 -23.30
C ASN A 342 6.25 0.58 -23.81
N PRO A 343 6.50 0.35 -25.11
CA PRO A 343 6.79 -0.97 -25.67
C PRO A 343 7.98 -1.70 -25.03
N ASP A 344 8.93 -0.97 -24.44
CA ASP A 344 10.10 -1.51 -23.77
C ASP A 344 9.86 -1.84 -22.29
N ASP A 345 8.80 -1.33 -21.67
CA ASP A 345 8.48 -1.65 -20.28
C ASP A 345 8.04 -3.11 -20.12
N LEU A 346 8.14 -3.63 -18.91
CA LEU A 346 7.65 -4.96 -18.54
C LEU A 346 6.38 -4.83 -17.71
N VAL A 347 5.54 -5.86 -17.77
CA VAL A 347 4.36 -6.00 -16.92
C VAL A 347 4.20 -7.44 -16.48
N SER A 348 3.80 -7.66 -15.22
CA SER A 348 3.44 -8.95 -14.64
C SER A 348 2.20 -8.78 -13.77
N LEU A 349 1.26 -9.72 -13.84
CA LEU A 349 0.05 -9.73 -13.03
C LEU A 349 -0.53 -11.14 -12.97
N CYS A 350 -1.27 -11.41 -11.90
CA CYS A 350 -1.98 -12.67 -11.73
C CYS A 350 -3.33 -12.65 -12.44
N ILE A 351 -3.34 -12.98 -13.74
CA ILE A 351 -4.57 -13.25 -14.48
C ILE A 351 -4.33 -14.26 -15.60
N ASP A 352 -5.17 -15.29 -15.66
CA ASP A 352 -5.05 -16.33 -16.68
C ASP A 352 -5.69 -15.89 -17.99
N GLY A 353 -5.14 -16.35 -19.13
CA GLY A 353 -5.72 -16.10 -20.45
C GLY A 353 -5.58 -14.68 -20.99
N ILE A 354 -4.81 -13.79 -20.32
CA ILE A 354 -4.49 -12.48 -20.87
C ILE A 354 -3.59 -12.60 -22.11
N ARG A 355 -3.93 -11.86 -23.16
CA ARG A 355 -3.22 -11.88 -24.45
C ARG A 355 -2.68 -10.50 -24.78
N LYS A 356 -1.49 -10.44 -25.38
CA LYS A 356 -0.96 -9.19 -25.94
C LYS A 356 -1.78 -8.77 -27.16
N THR A 357 -2.27 -7.54 -27.19
CA THR A 357 -3.13 -6.99 -28.26
C THR A 357 -2.50 -5.84 -29.03
N GLY A 358 -1.41 -5.25 -28.51
CA GLY A 358 -0.69 -4.17 -29.16
C GLY A 358 0.74 -4.04 -28.62
N PRO A 359 1.48 -2.99 -29.03
CA PRO A 359 2.84 -2.76 -28.55
C PRO A 359 2.93 -2.64 -27.01
N THR A 360 1.92 -2.05 -26.39
CA THR A 360 1.83 -1.81 -24.94
C THR A 360 0.63 -2.46 -24.26
N THR A 361 -0.36 -2.90 -25.03
CA THR A 361 -1.66 -3.35 -24.50
C THR A 361 -1.79 -4.86 -24.42
N PHE A 362 -2.46 -5.30 -23.36
CA PHE A 362 -2.85 -6.68 -23.10
C PHE A 362 -4.31 -6.72 -22.70
N VAL A 363 -5.05 -7.74 -23.15
CA VAL A 363 -6.48 -7.85 -22.92
C VAL A 363 -6.82 -9.23 -22.36
N HIS A 364 -7.65 -9.24 -21.33
CA HIS A 364 -8.34 -10.42 -20.82
C HIS A 364 -9.85 -10.20 -20.97
N GLU A 365 -10.57 -11.21 -21.43
CA GLU A 365 -12.02 -11.17 -21.64
C GLU A 365 -12.62 -12.44 -21.01
N ALA A 366 -13.72 -12.27 -20.27
CA ALA A 366 -14.45 -13.35 -19.62
C ALA A 366 -15.95 -13.08 -19.62
N GLU A 367 -16.75 -14.14 -19.58
CA GLU A 367 -18.20 -14.08 -19.39
C GLU A 367 -18.57 -14.72 -18.06
N ASN A 368 -19.61 -14.22 -17.40
CA ASN A 368 -20.04 -14.65 -16.07
C ASN A 368 -18.87 -14.72 -15.07
N PHE A 369 -18.07 -13.64 -15.07
CA PHE A 369 -16.84 -13.55 -14.31
C PHE A 369 -17.14 -13.24 -12.84
N SER A 370 -16.65 -14.08 -11.93
CA SER A 370 -16.64 -13.83 -10.50
C SER A 370 -15.19 -13.69 -10.03
N PRO A 371 -14.75 -12.48 -9.64
CA PRO A 371 -13.37 -12.29 -9.22
C PRO A 371 -13.08 -13.04 -7.92
N GLY A 372 -12.10 -13.95 -7.98
CA GLY A 372 -11.62 -14.71 -6.82
C GLY A 372 -10.56 -13.99 -5.98
N GLY A 373 -10.10 -12.83 -6.43
CA GLY A 373 -9.07 -12.03 -5.79
C GLY A 373 -8.86 -10.70 -6.50
N ASP A 374 -8.04 -9.86 -5.88
CA ASP A 374 -7.66 -8.56 -6.40
C ASP A 374 -6.54 -8.65 -7.42
N LEU A 375 -6.39 -7.59 -8.21
CA LEU A 375 -5.32 -7.46 -9.17
C LEU A 375 -4.12 -6.77 -8.52
N ASN A 376 -2.99 -7.47 -8.52
CA ASN A 376 -1.67 -6.91 -8.24
C ASN A 376 -0.88 -6.89 -9.55
N ILE A 377 -0.48 -5.71 -9.98
CA ILE A 377 0.18 -5.49 -11.27
C ILE A 377 1.54 -4.86 -10.99
N LEU A 378 2.59 -5.53 -11.45
CA LEU A 378 3.96 -5.03 -11.40
C LEU A 378 4.36 -4.53 -12.78
N PHE A 379 4.60 -3.22 -12.89
CA PHE A 379 5.30 -2.64 -14.05
C PHE A 379 6.78 -2.49 -13.74
N ALA A 380 7.65 -2.68 -14.73
CA ALA A 380 9.06 -2.35 -14.61
C ALA A 380 9.55 -1.54 -15.81
N SER A 381 10.19 -0.42 -15.54
CA SER A 381 10.67 0.52 -16.54
C SER A 381 12.13 0.83 -16.37
N MET A 382 12.78 1.20 -17.48
CA MET A 382 14.10 1.81 -17.41
C MET A 382 14.05 3.07 -16.55
N VAL A 383 15.07 3.25 -15.71
CA VAL A 383 15.32 4.54 -15.05
C VAL A 383 15.58 5.55 -16.15
N ARG A 384 14.66 6.50 -16.35
CA ARG A 384 14.86 7.57 -17.32
C ARG A 384 15.88 8.56 -16.73
N ARG A 385 16.79 9.03 -17.58
CA ARG A 385 17.76 10.07 -17.22
C ARG A 385 17.07 11.41 -16.99
#